data_AF-A0A938VZJ1-F1
#
_entry.id   AF-A0A938VZJ1-F1
#
_cell.length_a   1.000
_cell.length_b   1.000
_cell.length_c   1.000
_cell.angle_alpha   90.00
_cell.angle_beta   90.00
_cell.angle_gamma   90.00
#
_symmetry.space_group_name_H-M   'P 1'
#
loop_
_entity.id
_entity.type
_entity.pdbx_description
1 polymer ?
#
loop_
_entity_poly.entity_id
_entity_poly.type
_entity_poly.pdbx_seq_one_letter_code
_entity_poly.pdbx_strand_id
1 'polypeptide(L)'
;MSPPWLRQHRQALATWRRNRRRFVHCRNLLAALSEYVDGDLTPALCSAIERHMAECDNCRIVVDTLRKTVLLYRVYGHEEVPPDARARLYAVLKLEPGELAAR
;
A
#
# COMPACT_ATOMS: atom_id res chain seq x y z
N MET A 1 4.42 22.37 -14.90
CA MET A 1 4.83 22.71 -13.51
C MET A 1 4.59 21.49 -12.63
N SER A 2 5.64 20.92 -12.04
CA SER A 2 5.50 19.75 -11.16
C SER A 2 4.96 20.17 -9.77
N PRO A 3 4.09 19.37 -9.13
CA PRO A 3 3.52 19.70 -7.82
C PRO A 3 4.58 19.88 -6.71
N PRO A 4 4.34 20.76 -5.71
CA PRO A 4 5.31 21.11 -4.67
C PRO A 4 5.81 19.94 -3.80
N TRP A 5 5.03 18.85 -3.68
CA TRP A 5 5.40 17.67 -2.89
C TRP A 5 6.43 16.76 -3.57
N LEU A 6 6.66 16.90 -4.89
CA LEU A 6 7.57 16.04 -5.65
C LEU A 6 9.06 16.32 -5.40
N ARG A 7 9.42 17.46 -4.81
CA ARG A 7 10.82 17.84 -4.53
C ARG A 7 11.38 17.27 -3.22
N GLN A 8 10.55 16.80 -2.30
CA GLN A 8 11.00 16.22 -1.03
C GLN A 8 11.55 14.80 -1.14
N HIS A 9 11.32 14.10 -2.27
CA HIS A 9 11.75 12.72 -2.45
C HIS A 9 13.24 12.53 -2.80
N ARG A 10 13.94 13.56 -3.27
CA ARG A 10 15.30 13.41 -3.81
C ARG A 10 16.42 13.48 -2.76
N GLN A 11 16.16 14.08 -1.59
CA GLN A 11 17.13 14.16 -0.49
C GLN A 11 17.03 12.94 0.48
N ALA A 12 15.91 12.21 0.47
CA ALA A 12 15.70 11.04 1.34
C ALA A 12 16.52 9.80 0.94
N LEU A 13 17.04 9.75 -0.29
CA LEU A 13 17.79 8.59 -0.80
C LEU A 13 19.26 8.56 -0.33
N ALA A 14 19.83 9.69 0.08
CA ALA A 14 21.25 9.78 0.48
C ALA A 14 21.52 9.25 1.91
N THR A 15 20.51 9.23 2.78
CA THR A 15 20.59 8.70 4.14
C THR A 15 20.19 7.22 4.25
N TRP A 16 19.71 6.62 3.16
CA TRP A 16 19.13 5.27 3.12
C TRP A 16 20.12 4.11 3.35
N ARG A 17 21.44 4.37 3.29
CA ARG A 17 22.47 3.32 3.37
C ARG A 17 22.79 2.84 4.80
N ARG A 18 22.16 3.39 5.85
CA ARG A 18 22.68 3.27 7.24
C ARG A 18 21.90 2.44 8.26
N ASN A 19 20.86 1.67 7.92
CA ASN A 19 20.20 0.82 8.92
C ASN A 19 19.86 -0.60 8.45
N ARG A 20 20.92 -1.37 8.15
CA ARG A 20 20.87 -2.79 7.75
C ARG A 20 20.93 -3.74 8.96
N ARG A 21 20.34 -3.38 10.11
CA ARG A 21 20.31 -4.25 11.31
C ARG A 21 18.91 -4.37 11.90
N ARG A 22 18.08 -5.19 11.24
CA ARG A 22 17.04 -6.10 11.80
C ARG A 22 16.14 -6.64 10.67
N PHE A 23 16.75 -7.39 9.75
CA PHE A 23 16.08 -7.95 8.56
C PHE A 23 14.90 -8.88 8.92
N VAL A 24 15.04 -9.68 9.98
CA VAL A 24 14.01 -10.65 10.39
C VAL A 24 12.74 -9.96 10.90
N HIS A 25 12.87 -8.94 11.75
CA HIS A 25 11.71 -8.25 12.32
C HIS A 25 10.96 -7.40 11.28
N CYS A 26 11.68 -6.77 10.34
CA CYS A 26 11.05 -6.05 9.23
C CYS A 26 10.25 -6.99 8.33
N ARG A 27 10.78 -8.19 8.05
CA ARG A 27 10.11 -9.19 7.21
C ARG A 27 8.83 -9.72 7.85
N ASN A 28 8.83 -9.93 9.16
CA ASN A 28 7.64 -10.35 9.90
C ASN A 28 6.56 -9.27 9.89
N LEU A 29 6.93 -8.00 10.01
CA LEU A 29 5.99 -6.88 9.85
C LEU A 29 5.39 -6.87 8.45
N LEU A 30 6.21 -7.02 7.40
CA LEU A 30 5.73 -7.04 6.01
C LEU A 30 4.70 -8.15 5.77
N ALA A 31 4.88 -9.32 6.39
CA ALA A 31 3.94 -10.43 6.27
C ALA A 31 2.57 -10.11 6.91
N ALA A 32 2.56 -9.41 8.05
CA ALA A 32 1.34 -9.01 8.77
C ALA A 32 0.76 -7.67 8.28
N LEU A 33 1.36 -7.04 7.28
CA LEU A 33 1.06 -5.66 6.93
C LEU A 33 -0.32 -5.49 6.27
N SER A 34 -0.78 -6.46 5.47
CA SER A 34 -2.13 -6.39 4.85
C SER A 34 -3.20 -6.39 5.94
N GLU A 35 -3.21 -7.41 6.79
CA GLU A 35 -4.14 -7.52 7.93
C GLU A 35 -4.09 -6.29 8.85
N TYR A 36 -2.90 -5.71 9.05
CA TYR A 36 -2.75 -4.47 9.83
C TYR A 36 -3.41 -3.25 9.17
N VAL A 37 -3.26 -3.05 7.85
CA VAL A 37 -3.87 -1.90 7.17
C VAL A 37 -5.38 -2.07 6.96
N ASP A 38 -5.84 -3.31 6.87
CA ASP A 38 -7.25 -3.66 6.74
C ASP A 38 -7.98 -3.59 8.10
N GLY A 39 -7.23 -3.66 9.21
CA GLY A 39 -7.78 -3.56 10.57
C GLY A 39 -8.18 -4.91 11.17
N ASP A 40 -7.83 -6.01 10.52
CA ASP A 40 -8.23 -7.38 10.87
C ASP A 40 -7.20 -8.09 11.79
N LEU A 41 -6.16 -7.37 12.19
CA LEU A 41 -5.09 -7.90 13.04
C LEU A 41 -5.44 -7.79 14.53
N THR A 42 -5.00 -8.77 15.33
CA THR A 42 -5.26 -8.75 16.79
C THR A 42 -4.60 -7.54 17.48
N PRO A 43 -5.17 -7.00 18.58
CA PRO A 43 -4.62 -5.84 19.28
C PRO A 43 -3.17 -6.01 19.75
N ALA A 44 -2.80 -7.22 20.16
CA ALA A 44 -1.45 -7.55 20.59
C ALA A 44 -0.43 -7.45 19.44
N LEU A 45 -0.82 -7.90 18.24
CA LEU A 45 0.02 -7.82 17.04
C LEU A 45 0.08 -6.38 16.51
N CYS A 46 -1.02 -5.63 16.56
CA CYS A 46 -1.01 -4.19 16.23
C CYS A 46 0.00 -3.43 17.10
N SER A 47 -0.04 -3.66 18.42
CA SER A 47 0.91 -3.05 19.36
C SER A 47 2.37 -3.42 19.05
N ALA A 48 2.62 -4.67 18.65
CA ALA A 48 3.95 -5.13 18.27
C ALA A 48 4.48 -4.45 16.99
N ILE A 49 3.61 -4.25 16.00
CA ILE A 49 3.90 -3.53 14.76
C ILE A 49 4.17 -2.05 15.04
N GLU A 50 3.34 -1.40 15.87
CA GLU A 50 3.50 0.00 16.24
C GLU A 50 4.81 0.26 16.99
N ARG A 51 5.17 -0.61 17.93
CA ARG A 51 6.48 -0.56 18.61
C ARG A 51 7.63 -0.70 17.62
N HIS A 52 7.51 -1.57 16.62
CA HIS A 52 8.54 -1.70 15.59
C HIS A 52 8.68 -0.43 14.74
N MET A 53 7.56 0.18 14.34
CA MET A 53 7.56 1.43 13.56
C MET A 53 8.14 2.61 14.35
N ALA A 54 8.02 2.61 15.67
CA ALA A 54 8.65 3.61 16.54
C ALA A 54 10.20 3.54 16.50
N GLU A 55 10.76 2.36 16.20
CA GLU A 55 12.22 2.12 16.17
C GLU A 55 12.78 1.96 14.75
N CYS A 56 11.94 1.89 13.71
CA CYS A 56 12.33 1.56 12.35
C CYS A 56 11.71 2.50 11.31
N ASP A 57 12.52 3.48 10.86
CA ASP A 57 12.13 4.45 9.84
C ASP A 57 11.70 3.81 8.52
N ASN A 58 12.37 2.72 8.10
CA ASN A 58 12.05 2.04 6.85
C ASN A 58 10.62 1.47 6.87
N CYS A 59 10.26 0.79 7.96
CA CYS A 59 8.92 0.20 8.09
C CYS A 59 7.85 1.28 8.25
N ARG A 60 8.13 2.37 8.97
CA ARG A 60 7.24 3.53 9.04
C ARG A 60 6.95 4.09 7.64
N ILE A 61 7.99 4.31 6.83
CA ILE A 61 7.84 4.80 5.45
C ILE A 61 6.98 3.84 4.61
N VAL A 62 7.21 2.53 4.70
CA VAL A 62 6.43 1.53 3.95
C VAL A 62 4.95 1.57 4.34
N VAL A 63 4.64 1.55 5.64
CA VAL A 63 3.26 1.58 6.13
C VAL A 63 2.56 2.89 5.77
N ASP A 64 3.23 4.02 5.93
CA ASP A 64 2.67 5.33 5.57
C ASP A 64 2.39 5.44 4.07
N THR A 65 3.29 4.93 3.23
CA THR A 65 3.11 4.91 1.78
C THR A 65 1.93 4.02 1.40
N LEU A 66 1.83 2.83 2.00
CA LEU A 66 0.71 1.91 1.75
C LEU A 66 -0.63 2.52 2.15
N ARG A 67 -0.73 3.13 3.33
CA ARG A 67 -1.95 3.82 3.79
C ARG A 67 -2.38 4.93 2.84
N LYS A 68 -1.43 5.71 2.32
CA LYS A 68 -1.71 6.74 1.31
C LYS A 68 -2.22 6.12 0.01
N THR A 69 -1.61 5.03 -0.46
CA THR A 69 -2.08 4.31 -1.65
C THR A 69 -3.51 3.82 -1.46
N VAL A 70 -3.84 3.17 -0.33
CA VAL A 70 -5.20 2.72 -0.01
C VAL A 70 -6.18 3.90 0.01
N LEU A 71 -5.80 5.02 0.64
CA LEU A 71 -6.62 6.24 0.66
C LEU A 71 -6.89 6.75 -0.77
N LEU A 72 -5.86 6.81 -1.62
CA LEU A 72 -6.02 7.26 -3.01
C LEU A 72 -6.99 6.36 -3.78
N TYR A 73 -6.90 5.03 -3.61
CA TYR A 73 -7.85 4.11 -4.24
C TYR A 73 -9.28 4.30 -3.71
N ARG A 74 -9.47 4.50 -2.41
CA ARG A 74 -10.81 4.73 -1.83
C ARG A 74 -11.42 6.05 -2.27
N VAL A 75 -10.60 7.10 -2.45
CA VAL A 75 -11.07 8.44 -2.84
C VAL A 75 -11.29 8.57 -4.34
N TYR A 76 -10.40 7.99 -5.16
CA TYR A 76 -10.37 8.23 -6.61
C TYR A 76 -10.68 6.98 -7.46
N GLY A 77 -10.80 5.80 -6.86
CA GLY A 77 -10.89 4.52 -7.57
C GLY A 77 -12.29 4.12 -8.05
N HIS A 78 -13.25 5.04 -8.08
CA HIS A 78 -14.67 4.73 -8.31
C HIS A 78 -15.28 5.45 -9.51
N GLU A 79 -14.51 5.65 -10.58
CA GLU A 79 -15.10 5.97 -11.88
C GLU A 79 -15.66 4.68 -12.47
N GLU A 80 -16.97 4.65 -12.75
CA GLU A 80 -17.57 3.50 -13.42
C GLU A 80 -17.00 3.38 -14.84
N VAL A 81 -16.33 2.26 -15.12
CA VAL A 81 -15.85 1.97 -16.47
C VAL A 81 -17.07 1.77 -17.38
N PRO A 82 -17.19 2.53 -18.49
CA PRO A 82 -18.29 2.37 -19.42
C PRO A 82 -18.47 0.91 -19.85
N PRO A 83 -19.71 0.39 -19.91
CA PRO A 83 -19.95 -1.03 -20.19
C PRO A 83 -19.32 -1.52 -21.49
N ASP A 84 -19.27 -0.67 -22.53
CA ASP A 84 -18.65 -0.96 -23.81
C ASP A 84 -17.12 -1.09 -23.71
N ALA A 85 -16.48 -0.21 -22.94
CA ALA A 85 -15.05 -0.26 -22.68
C ALA A 85 -14.68 -1.51 -21.88
N ARG A 86 -15.50 -1.86 -20.87
CA ARG A 86 -15.37 -3.10 -20.10
C ARG A 86 -15.50 -4.32 -21.00
N ALA A 87 -16.54 -4.40 -21.83
CA ALA A 87 -16.76 -5.52 -22.74
C ALA A 87 -15.59 -5.71 -23.73
N ARG A 88 -15.08 -4.62 -24.32
CA ARG A 88 -13.91 -4.69 -25.22
C ARG A 88 -12.66 -5.19 -24.48
N LEU A 89 -12.41 -4.70 -23.26
CA LEU A 89 -11.27 -5.14 -22.46
C LEU A 89 -11.34 -6.64 -22.17
N TYR A 90 -12.50 -7.15 -21.74
CA TYR A 90 -12.71 -8.56 -21.44
C TYR A 90 -12.51 -9.43 -22.67
N ALA A 91 -13.02 -9.02 -23.83
CA ALA A 91 -12.82 -9.72 -25.10
C ALA A 91 -11.33 -9.83 -25.49
N VAL A 92 -10.55 -8.75 -25.32
CA VAL A 92 -9.10 -8.74 -25.60
C VAL A 92 -8.35 -9.65 -24.64
N LEU A 93 -8.70 -9.61 -23.36
CA LEU A 93 -8.07 -10.43 -22.32
C LEU A 93 -8.56 -11.88 -22.31
N LYS A 94 -9.57 -12.22 -23.12
CA LYS A 94 -10.24 -13.53 -23.14
C LYS A 94 -10.76 -13.95 -21.76
N LEU A 95 -11.35 -12.98 -21.06
CA LEU A 95 -11.97 -13.19 -19.76
C LEU A 95 -13.49 -13.21 -19.91
N GLU A 96 -14.14 -14.12 -19.21
CA GLU A 96 -15.59 -14.09 -19.07
C GLU A 96 -16.00 -12.92 -18.15
N PRO A 97 -17.09 -12.18 -18.45
CA PRO A 97 -17.65 -11.17 -17.55
C PRO A 97 -18.06 -11.78 -16.21
N GLY A 98 -17.12 -11.85 -15.27
CA GLY A 98 -17.35 -12.42 -13.93
C GLY A 98 -18.21 -11.50 -13.05
N GLU A 99 -19.08 -12.13 -12.26
CA GLU A 99 -20.09 -11.60 -11.30
C GLU A 99 -19.54 -10.72 -10.16
N LEU A 100 -18.50 -9.91 -10.39
CA LEU A 100 -17.95 -8.99 -9.39
C LEU A 100 -18.82 -7.72 -9.17
N ALA A 101 -19.96 -7.60 -9.83
CA ALA A 101 -20.90 -6.49 -9.61
C ALA A 101 -21.73 -6.64 -8.31
N ALA A 102 -21.59 -7.75 -7.56
CA ALA A 102 -22.44 -8.08 -6.41
C ALA A 102 -21.71 -8.15 -5.05
N ARG A 103 -20.49 -7.61 -4.91
CA ARG A 103 -19.77 -7.55 -3.62
C ARG A 103 -19.29 -6.15 -3.29
#